data_AF-A0A946DS03-F1
#
_entry.id   AF-A0A946DS03-F1
#
_cell.length_a   1.000
_cell.length_b   1.000
_cell.length_c   1.000
_cell.angle_alpha   90.00
_cell.angle_beta   90.00
_cell.angle_gamma   90.00
#
_symmetry.space_group_name_H-M   'P 1'
#
loop_
_entity.id
_entity.type
_entity.pdbx_description
1 polymer ?
#
loop_
_entity_poly.entity_id
_entity_poly.type
_entity_poly.pdbx_seq_one_letter_code
_entity_poly.pdbx_strand_id
1 'polypeptide(L)'
;MAIERIEWQCPQCERRYAIPANLPRPTLCPKCQSDDEQPAAPAVTQQPVVTLPDDSGLAPPLRADVEFETLSGKQASGADHYRRKYSALRVISLFYRCLAAVIILAAVVAFVAGVAAVFQADDQSERWAAVGIGLGSLVGGAFWSVTVLAFAELIKLMLDIEQNTRQR
;
A
#
# COMPACT_ATOMS: atom_id res chain seq x y z
N MET A 1 -40.18 2.37 10.37
CA MET A 1 -40.71 1.07 10.82
C MET A 1 -39.52 0.23 11.28
N ALA A 2 -39.53 -0.28 12.52
CA ALA A 2 -38.47 -1.14 13.03
C ALA A 2 -38.63 -2.56 12.45
N ILE A 3 -37.55 -3.14 11.91
CA ILE A 3 -37.56 -4.50 11.35
C ILE A 3 -37.23 -5.47 12.49
N GLU A 4 -38.16 -6.38 12.78
CA GLU A 4 -37.98 -7.44 13.77
C GLU A 4 -36.88 -8.42 13.34
N ARG A 5 -35.95 -8.72 14.25
CA ARG A 5 -34.80 -9.60 14.01
C ARG A 5 -34.88 -10.80 14.95
N ILE A 6 -34.66 -11.99 14.42
CA ILE A 6 -34.58 -13.24 15.17
C ILE A 6 -33.15 -13.74 15.23
N GLU A 7 -32.79 -14.43 16.32
CA GLU A 7 -31.52 -15.14 16.42
C GLU A 7 -31.61 -16.49 15.70
N TRP A 8 -30.64 -16.76 14.82
CA TRP A 8 -30.47 -18.02 14.12
C TRP A 8 -29.05 -18.54 14.32
N GLN A 9 -28.90 -19.85 14.53
CA GLN A 9 -27.60 -20.50 14.73
C GLN A 9 -27.27 -21.38 13.53
N CYS A 10 -26.08 -21.22 12.96
CA CYS A 10 -25.66 -21.99 11.80
C CYS A 10 -25.43 -23.46 12.17
N PRO A 11 -26.00 -24.43 11.43
CA PRO A 11 -25.84 -25.85 11.74
C PRO A 11 -24.43 -26.39 11.49
N GLN A 12 -23.60 -25.69 10.72
CA GLN A 12 -22.29 -26.19 10.25
C GLN A 12 -21.13 -25.66 11.11
N CYS A 13 -21.23 -24.43 11.63
CA CYS A 13 -20.16 -23.79 12.43
C CYS A 13 -20.63 -23.26 13.80
N GLU A 14 -21.88 -23.52 14.19
CA GLU A 14 -22.50 -23.15 15.47
C GLU A 14 -22.52 -21.64 15.82
N ARG A 15 -22.17 -20.75 14.88
CA ARG A 15 -22.20 -19.30 15.09
C ARG A 15 -23.63 -18.74 15.06
N ARG A 16 -23.89 -17.73 15.90
CA ARG A 16 -25.17 -17.02 15.99
C ARG A 16 -25.22 -15.79 15.09
N TYR A 17 -26.35 -15.57 14.42
CA TYR A 17 -26.62 -14.45 13.51
C TYR A 17 -28.00 -13.86 13.76
N ALA A 18 -28.16 -12.56 13.55
CA ALA A 18 -29.44 -11.87 13.63
C ALA A 18 -30.03 -11.66 12.22
N ILE A 19 -31.07 -12.41 11.87
CA ILE A 19 -31.71 -12.41 10.54
C ILE A 19 -33.09 -11.73 10.64
N PRO A 20 -33.53 -10.96 9.63
CA PRO A 20 -34.89 -10.40 9.62
C PRO A 20 -35.93 -11.52 9.66
N ALA A 21 -36.99 -11.35 10.46
CA ALA A 21 -38.03 -12.38 10.62
C ALA A 21 -38.75 -12.76 9.31
N ASN A 22 -38.76 -11.86 8.32
CA ASN A 22 -39.48 -12.03 7.05
C ASN A 22 -38.70 -12.77 5.96
N LEU A 23 -37.45 -13.19 6.18
CA LEU A 23 -36.67 -13.93 5.18
C LEU A 23 -36.65 -15.44 5.48
N PRO A 24 -36.65 -16.30 4.44
CA PRO A 24 -36.43 -17.73 4.61
C PRO A 24 -35.04 -17.97 5.24
N ARG A 25 -34.97 -18.92 6.17
CA ARG A 25 -33.72 -19.26 6.87
C ARG A 25 -32.74 -19.88 5.87
N PRO A 26 -31.54 -19.30 5.67
CA PRO A 26 -30.55 -19.89 4.77
C PRO A 26 -30.04 -21.22 5.34
N THR A 27 -29.67 -22.14 4.46
CA THR A 27 -29.11 -23.46 4.84
C THR A 27 -27.70 -23.35 5.42
N LEU A 28 -26.91 -22.40 4.90
CA LEU A 28 -25.52 -22.15 5.29
C LEU A 28 -25.33 -20.68 5.70
N CYS A 29 -24.40 -20.44 6.61
CA CYS A 29 -24.02 -19.07 6.94
C CYS A 29 -23.07 -18.52 5.86
N PRO A 30 -22.92 -17.19 5.75
CA PRO A 30 -22.07 -16.57 4.73
C PRO A 30 -20.61 -17.04 4.75
N LYS A 31 -20.10 -17.51 5.91
CA LYS A 31 -18.76 -18.09 6.01
C LYS A 31 -18.68 -19.48 5.40
N CYS A 32 -19.60 -20.37 5.76
CA CYS A 32 -19.60 -21.74 5.24
C CYS A 32 -19.86 -21.75 3.73
N GLN A 33 -20.69 -20.82 3.23
CA GLN A 33 -20.99 -20.70 1.81
C GLN A 33 -19.76 -20.27 0.99
N SER A 34 -18.89 -19.41 1.52
CA SER A 34 -17.64 -19.03 0.84
C SER A 34 -16.59 -20.14 0.83
N ASP A 35 -16.64 -21.08 1.78
CA ASP A 35 -15.67 -22.17 1.86
C ASP A 35 -15.97 -23.29 0.83
N ASP A 36 -17.25 -23.49 0.46
CA ASP A 36 -17.68 -24.49 -0.53
C ASP A 36 -17.50 -24.02 -1.99
N GLU A 37 -17.49 -22.70 -2.23
CA GLU A 37 -17.51 -22.11 -3.57
C GLU A 37 -16.12 -21.81 -4.14
N GLN A 38 -15.05 -22.43 -3.60
CA GLN A 38 -13.68 -22.36 -4.13
C GLN A 38 -13.39 -23.63 -4.95
N PRO A 39 -13.64 -23.67 -6.29
CA PRO A 39 -13.25 -24.79 -7.11
C PRO A 39 -11.73 -24.82 -7.20
N ALA A 40 -11.14 -26.00 -7.00
CA ALA A 40 -9.72 -26.23 -7.24
C ALA A 40 -9.33 -25.72 -8.63
N ALA A 41 -8.53 -24.66 -8.68
CA ALA A 41 -8.07 -24.07 -9.92
C ALA A 41 -7.33 -25.13 -10.78
N PRO A 42 -7.69 -25.31 -12.07
CA PRO A 42 -6.94 -26.17 -12.95
C PRO A 42 -5.54 -25.58 -13.17
N ALA A 43 -4.53 -26.44 -13.06
CA ALA A 43 -3.14 -26.11 -13.35
C ALA A 43 -3.01 -25.51 -14.76
N VAL A 44 -2.64 -24.24 -14.83
CA VAL A 44 -2.39 -23.55 -16.11
C VAL A 44 -1.02 -23.94 -16.63
N THR A 45 -1.02 -24.78 -17.66
CA THR A 45 0.13 -25.13 -18.51
C THR A 45 0.73 -23.87 -19.12
N GLN A 46 2.01 -23.60 -18.81
CA GLN A 46 2.83 -22.59 -19.45
C GLN A 46 3.05 -22.97 -20.93
N GLN A 47 2.64 -22.12 -21.87
CA GLN A 47 3.04 -22.22 -23.28
C GLN A 47 4.23 -21.28 -23.58
N PRO A 48 5.05 -21.62 -24.59
CA PRO A 48 6.40 -21.11 -24.74
C PRO A 48 6.50 -19.82 -25.56
N VAL A 49 7.58 -19.10 -25.27
CA VAL A 49 8.26 -18.03 -26.02
C VAL A 49 7.91 -17.96 -27.51
N VAL A 50 7.35 -16.82 -27.92
CA VAL A 50 7.35 -16.36 -29.31
C VAL A 50 8.49 -15.35 -29.46
N THR A 51 9.51 -15.73 -30.23
CA THR A 51 10.56 -14.84 -30.74
C THR A 51 9.96 -13.92 -31.81
N LEU A 52 10.09 -12.60 -31.61
CA LEU A 52 9.79 -11.57 -32.62
C LEU A 52 10.93 -11.49 -33.66
N PRO A 53 10.64 -11.35 -34.96
CA PRO A 53 11.60 -10.83 -35.93
C PRO A 53 11.62 -9.29 -35.91
N ASP A 54 12.82 -8.73 -36.04
CA ASP A 54 13.07 -7.34 -36.42
C ASP A 54 12.34 -7.03 -37.73
N ASP A 55 11.46 -6.02 -37.73
CA ASP A 55 11.03 -5.38 -38.96
C ASP A 55 11.05 -3.86 -38.80
N SER A 56 11.76 -3.26 -39.76
CA SER A 56 12.08 -1.84 -39.79
C SER A 56 11.01 -1.09 -40.57
N GLY A 57 10.55 0.02 -40.00
CA GLY A 57 9.93 1.10 -40.77
C GLY A 57 8.42 1.03 -40.90
N LEU A 58 7.73 1.76 -40.02
CA LEU A 58 6.89 2.91 -40.36
C LEU A 58 6.26 3.38 -39.04
N ALA A 59 6.59 4.60 -38.62
CA ALA A 59 5.97 5.24 -37.48
C ALA A 59 4.45 5.43 -37.76
N PRO A 60 3.55 4.91 -36.91
CA PRO A 60 2.14 5.30 -36.93
C PRO A 60 1.98 6.69 -36.29
N PRO A 61 1.03 7.52 -36.75
CA PRO A 61 0.76 8.80 -36.12
C PRO A 61 0.25 8.60 -34.69
N LEU A 62 0.87 9.34 -33.76
CA LEU A 62 0.40 9.56 -32.39
C LEU A 62 -1.10 9.93 -32.40
N ARG A 63 -1.97 8.99 -32.00
CA ARG A 63 -3.34 9.31 -31.58
C ARG A 63 -3.27 9.83 -30.14
N ALA A 64 -3.71 11.06 -29.95
CA ALA A 64 -3.63 11.83 -28.71
C ALA A 64 -4.97 11.81 -27.97
N ASP A 65 -5.65 10.66 -28.00
CA ASP A 65 -7.03 10.51 -27.57
C ASP A 65 -7.19 9.17 -26.85
N VAL A 66 -6.34 8.96 -25.85
CA VAL A 66 -6.67 8.05 -24.74
C VAL A 66 -7.23 8.94 -23.64
N GLU A 67 -8.51 9.25 -23.76
CA GLU A 67 -9.32 9.82 -22.70
C GLU A 67 -9.30 8.79 -21.55
N PHE A 68 -8.38 9.00 -20.62
CA PHE A 68 -8.25 8.21 -19.42
C PHE A 68 -9.49 8.54 -18.58
N GLU A 69 -10.59 7.81 -18.83
CA GLU A 69 -11.74 7.79 -17.94
C GLU A 69 -11.24 7.29 -16.59
N THR A 70 -10.88 8.28 -15.77
CA THR A 70 -10.57 8.12 -14.36
C THR A 70 -11.82 7.53 -13.74
N LEU A 71 -11.86 6.20 -13.62
CA LEU A 71 -12.87 5.46 -12.88
C LEU A 71 -12.76 5.89 -11.42
N SER A 72 -13.34 7.05 -11.11
CA SER A 72 -13.68 7.57 -9.80
C SER A 72 -14.87 6.77 -9.26
N GLY A 73 -14.75 5.45 -9.29
CA GLY A 73 -15.73 4.49 -8.85
C GLY A 73 -15.55 4.21 -7.37
N LYS A 74 -16.16 5.05 -6.53
CA LYS A 74 -16.87 4.64 -5.31
C LYS A 74 -16.25 3.45 -4.52
N GLN A 75 -14.97 3.52 -4.15
CA GLN A 75 -14.28 2.55 -3.29
C GLN A 75 -14.66 2.65 -1.79
N ALA A 76 -15.91 2.99 -1.46
CA ALA A 76 -16.25 3.45 -0.11
C ALA A 76 -16.90 2.41 0.83
N SER A 77 -17.03 1.13 0.46
CA SER A 77 -17.78 0.18 1.32
C SER A 77 -17.05 -1.13 1.68
N GLY A 78 -16.11 -1.61 0.85
CA GLY A 78 -15.35 -2.84 1.12
C GLY A 78 -14.07 -2.64 1.95
N ALA A 79 -13.47 -1.44 1.90
CA ALA A 79 -12.17 -1.17 2.51
C ALA A 79 -12.19 -1.21 4.06
N ASP A 80 -13.36 -0.94 4.67
CA ASP A 80 -13.49 -0.87 6.12
C ASP A 80 -13.52 -2.24 6.81
N HIS A 81 -14.00 -3.29 6.12
CA HIS A 81 -14.03 -4.63 6.67
C HIS A 81 -12.66 -5.32 6.60
N TYR A 82 -11.86 -4.98 5.59
CA TYR A 82 -10.46 -5.43 5.43
C TYR A 82 -9.50 -4.72 6.39
N ARG A 83 -9.85 -3.49 6.78
CA ARG A 83 -9.12 -2.61 7.70
C ARG A 83 -8.73 -3.26 9.03
N ARG A 84 -9.46 -4.30 9.46
CA ARG A 84 -9.33 -4.94 10.79
C ARG A 84 -8.50 -6.23 10.79
N LYS A 85 -8.31 -6.91 9.65
CA LYS A 85 -7.76 -8.28 9.63
C LYS A 85 -6.24 -8.36 9.58
N TYR A 86 -5.55 -7.30 9.13
CA TYR A 86 -4.08 -7.25 9.01
C TYR A 86 -3.47 -6.07 9.78
N SER A 87 -3.70 -6.03 11.11
CA SER A 87 -3.17 -4.97 11.98
C SER A 87 -1.65 -4.90 11.97
N ALA A 88 -0.96 -6.05 11.95
CA ALA A 88 0.50 -6.11 12.04
C ALA A 88 1.21 -5.37 10.88
N LEU A 89 0.68 -5.46 9.66
CA LEU A 89 1.28 -4.85 8.48
C LEU A 89 1.13 -3.33 8.45
N ARG A 90 0.08 -2.80 9.08
CA ARG A 90 -0.04 -1.35 9.34
C ARG A 90 1.01 -0.84 10.30
N VAL A 91 1.32 -1.61 11.33
CA VAL A 91 2.34 -1.23 12.32
C VAL A 91 3.69 -1.10 11.62
N ILE A 92 4.02 -2.02 10.71
CA ILE A 92 5.27 -1.97 9.94
C ILE A 92 5.32 -0.73 9.05
N SER A 93 4.28 -0.47 8.25
CA SER A 93 4.25 0.73 7.39
C SER A 93 4.30 2.03 8.20
N LEU A 94 3.61 2.07 9.35
CA LEU A 94 3.64 3.21 10.26
C LEU A 94 5.03 3.38 10.88
N PHE A 95 5.70 2.30 11.23
CA PHE A 95 7.07 2.33 11.75
C PHE A 95 8.06 2.95 10.74
N TYR A 96 8.01 2.54 9.46
CA TYR A 96 8.87 3.15 8.44
C TYR A 96 8.56 4.63 8.19
N ARG A 97 7.28 5.03 8.27
CA ARG A 97 6.90 6.44 8.18
C ARG A 97 7.40 7.25 9.37
N CYS A 98 7.29 6.72 10.58
CA CYS A 98 7.86 7.33 11.78
C CYS A 98 9.38 7.43 11.66
N LEU A 99 10.05 6.38 11.18
CA LEU A 99 11.50 6.38 10.96
C LEU A 99 11.93 7.44 9.95
N ALA A 100 11.23 7.54 8.81
CA ALA A 100 11.47 8.60 7.83
C ALA A 100 11.30 10.00 8.44
N ALA A 101 10.25 10.22 9.23
CA ALA A 101 10.03 11.49 9.92
C ALA A 101 11.16 11.82 10.90
N VAL A 102 11.68 10.83 11.64
CA VAL A 102 12.84 10.99 12.53
C VAL A 102 14.10 11.35 11.74
N ILE A 103 14.35 10.70 10.61
CA ILE A 103 15.51 11.02 9.75
C ILE A 103 15.42 12.45 9.22
N ILE A 104 14.23 12.88 8.75
CA ILE A 104 14.00 14.24 8.29
C ILE A 104 14.26 15.24 9.42
N LEU A 105 13.73 14.99 10.62
CA LEU A 105 13.93 15.85 11.77
C LEU A 105 15.40 15.94 12.16
N ALA A 106 16.12 14.81 12.19
CA ALA A 106 17.55 14.78 12.46
C ALA A 106 18.36 15.56 11.40
N ALA A 107 18.00 15.43 10.12
CA ALA A 107 18.64 16.18 9.04
C ALA A 107 18.42 17.70 9.18
N VAL A 108 17.21 18.13 9.55
CA VAL A 108 16.92 19.55 9.79
C VAL A 108 17.71 20.08 10.99
N VAL A 109 17.76 19.32 12.10
CA VAL A 109 18.55 19.71 13.28
C VAL A 109 20.04 19.81 12.95
N ALA A 110 20.59 18.83 12.23
CA ALA A 110 21.98 18.85 11.79
C ALA A 110 22.28 20.04 10.86
N PHE A 111 21.35 20.37 9.95
CA PHE A 111 21.47 21.52 9.09
C PHE A 111 21.50 22.84 9.88
N VAL A 112 20.55 23.03 10.81
CA VAL A 112 20.49 24.23 11.65
C VAL A 112 21.75 24.37 12.52
N ALA A 113 22.22 23.26 13.09
CA ALA A 113 23.47 23.23 13.86
C ALA A 113 24.69 23.58 12.99
N GLY A 114 24.76 23.06 11.76
CA GLY A 114 25.79 23.39 10.79
C GLY A 114 25.78 24.88 10.43
N VAL A 115 24.62 25.46 10.16
CA VAL A 115 24.48 26.89 9.88
C VAL A 115 24.91 27.74 11.08
N ALA A 116 24.50 27.38 12.30
CA ALA A 116 24.92 28.09 13.50
C ALA A 116 26.45 28.04 13.70
N ALA A 117 27.08 26.89 13.43
CA ALA A 117 28.53 26.73 13.52
C ALA A 117 29.29 27.62 12.52
N VAL A 118 28.74 27.89 11.33
CA VAL A 118 29.35 28.82 10.37
C VAL A 118 29.52 30.22 10.95
N PHE A 119 28.56 30.70 11.76
CA PHE A 119 28.61 32.02 12.37
C PHE A 119 29.50 32.10 13.61
N GLN A 120 29.80 30.96 14.23
CA GLN A 120 30.65 30.88 15.43
C GLN A 120 32.12 30.59 15.09
N ALA A 121 32.41 30.12 13.88
CA ALA A 121 33.75 29.81 13.44
C ALA A 121 34.56 31.08 13.15
N ASP A 122 35.72 31.20 13.78
CA ASP A 122 36.69 32.28 13.54
C ASP A 122 37.54 31.98 12.30
N ASP A 123 37.88 30.70 12.07
CA ASP A 123 38.73 30.27 10.99
C ASP A 123 37.96 29.94 9.69
N GLN A 124 38.55 30.31 8.55
CA GLN A 124 37.94 30.08 7.25
C GLN A 124 37.79 28.59 6.91
N SER A 125 38.74 27.75 7.33
CA SER A 125 38.68 26.29 7.14
C SER A 125 37.51 25.66 7.92
N GLU A 126 37.28 26.10 9.16
CA GLU A 126 36.18 25.64 10.00
C GLU A 126 34.82 26.05 9.42
N ARG A 127 34.71 27.26 8.87
CA ARG A 127 33.51 27.71 8.15
C ARG A 127 33.18 26.82 6.97
N TRP A 128 34.16 26.48 6.13
CA TRP A 128 33.94 25.58 4.99
C TRP A 128 33.54 24.18 5.44
N ALA A 129 34.13 23.66 6.52
CA ALA A 129 33.72 22.38 7.09
C ALA A 129 32.26 22.43 7.58
N ALA A 130 31.87 23.49 8.30
CA ALA A 130 30.51 23.68 8.78
C ALA A 130 29.49 23.81 7.63
N VAL A 131 29.83 24.53 6.56
CA VAL A 131 29.00 24.58 5.32
C VAL A 131 28.89 23.18 4.69
N GLY A 132 29.99 22.45 4.60
CA GLY A 132 30.01 21.09 4.05
C GLY A 132 29.12 20.12 4.83
N ILE A 133 29.18 20.18 6.17
CA ILE A 133 28.33 19.38 7.05
C ILE A 133 26.86 19.79 6.90
N GLY A 134 26.57 21.10 6.89
CA GLY A 134 25.21 21.61 6.70
C GLY A 134 24.60 21.12 5.39
N LEU A 135 25.27 21.41 4.26
CA LEU A 135 24.79 21.00 2.94
C LEU A 135 24.71 19.47 2.80
N GLY A 136 25.73 18.76 3.30
CA GLY A 136 25.78 17.30 3.29
C GLY A 136 24.64 16.67 4.09
N SER A 137 24.25 17.27 5.22
CA SER A 137 23.12 16.78 6.03
C SER A 137 21.77 16.95 5.32
N LEU A 138 21.58 18.03 4.55
CA LEU A 138 20.38 18.25 3.75
C LEU A 138 20.27 17.23 2.61
N VAL A 139 21.33 17.11 1.81
CA VAL A 139 21.34 16.21 0.64
C VAL A 139 21.29 14.75 1.09
N GLY A 140 22.13 14.37 2.05
CA GLY A 140 22.16 13.03 2.61
C GLY A 140 20.85 12.68 3.33
N GLY A 141 20.32 13.60 4.14
CA GLY A 141 19.05 13.43 4.83
C GLY A 141 17.87 13.26 3.87
N ALA A 142 17.80 14.09 2.83
CA ALA A 142 16.77 13.98 1.80
C ALA A 142 16.87 12.63 1.05
N PHE A 143 18.06 12.27 0.59
CA PHE A 143 18.29 10.98 -0.08
C PHE A 143 17.82 9.79 0.78
N TRP A 144 18.29 9.71 2.03
CA TRP A 144 17.91 8.64 2.95
C TRP A 144 16.41 8.64 3.28
N SER A 145 15.81 9.81 3.50
CA SER A 145 14.37 9.91 3.77
C SER A 145 13.52 9.40 2.60
N VAL A 146 13.90 9.73 1.35
CA VAL A 146 13.23 9.27 0.14
C VAL A 146 13.40 7.76 -0.02
N THR A 147 14.59 7.22 0.21
CA THR A 147 14.82 5.77 0.18
C THR A 147 13.92 5.04 1.19
N VAL A 148 13.86 5.50 2.43
CA VAL A 148 13.03 4.87 3.48
C VAL A 148 11.54 4.98 3.15
N LEU A 149 11.08 6.12 2.63
CA LEU A 149 9.70 6.29 2.17
C LEU A 149 9.37 5.39 0.97
N ALA A 150 10.28 5.26 0.02
CA ALA A 150 10.12 4.38 -1.13
C ALA A 150 10.00 2.91 -0.69
N PHE A 151 10.82 2.46 0.27
CA PHE A 151 10.67 1.14 0.88
C PHE A 151 9.31 0.97 1.56
N ALA A 152 8.82 2.00 2.26
CA ALA A 152 7.50 1.94 2.90
C ALA A 152 6.36 1.77 1.89
N GLU A 153 6.44 2.42 0.72
CA GLU A 153 5.44 2.26 -0.35
C GLU A 153 5.62 0.93 -1.11
N LEU A 154 6.86 0.45 -1.29
CA LEU A 154 7.14 -0.87 -1.89
C LEU A 154 6.48 -2.00 -1.09
N ILE A 155 6.58 -1.96 0.24
CA ILE A 155 5.94 -2.95 1.12
C ILE A 155 4.43 -2.95 0.93
N LYS A 156 3.80 -1.77 0.77
CA LYS A 156 2.36 -1.69 0.51
C LYS A 156 1.98 -2.30 -0.84
N LEU A 157 2.76 -2.03 -1.88
CA LEU A 157 2.51 -2.60 -3.21
C LEU A 157 2.60 -4.13 -3.20
N MET A 158 3.60 -4.68 -2.51
CA MET A 158 3.76 -6.12 -2.36
C MET A 158 2.52 -6.75 -1.70
N LEU A 159 1.98 -6.10 -0.67
CA LEU A 159 0.77 -6.56 0.02
C LEU A 159 -0.49 -6.45 -0.83
N ASP A 160 -0.59 -5.40 -1.63
CA ASP A 160 -1.72 -5.21 -2.54
C ASP A 160 -1.75 -6.33 -3.59
N ILE A 161 -0.59 -6.71 -4.14
CA ILE A 161 -0.44 -7.83 -5.07
C ILE A 161 -0.81 -9.17 -4.39
N GLU A 162 -0.33 -9.42 -3.16
CA GLU A 162 -0.66 -10.64 -2.43
C GLU A 162 -2.17 -10.76 -2.18
N GLN A 163 -2.83 -9.64 -1.89
CA GLN A 163 -4.27 -9.63 -1.65
C GLN A 163 -5.07 -9.85 -2.93
N ASN A 164 -4.67 -9.21 -4.03
CA ASN A 164 -5.33 -9.38 -5.32
C ASN A 164 -5.18 -10.81 -5.86
N THR A 165 -4.06 -11.47 -5.59
CA THR A 165 -3.85 -12.88 -6.00
C THR A 165 -4.63 -13.87 -5.14
N ARG A 166 -4.93 -13.58 -3.87
CA ARG A 166 -5.77 -14.45 -3.00
C ARG A 166 -7.27 -14.31 -3.24
N GLN A 167 -7.72 -13.23 -3.89
CA GLN A 167 -9.14 -12.97 -4.17
C GLN A 167 -9.61 -13.52 -5.53
N ARG A 168 -8.70 -14.07 -6.33
CA ARG A 168 -9.02 -14.82 -7.56
C ARG A 168 -8.95 -16.32 -7.28
#